data_AF-A0A453QY17-F1
#
_entry.id   AF-A0A453QY17-F1
#
_cell.length_a   1.000
_cell.length_b   1.000
_cell.length_c   1.000
_cell.angle_alpha   90.00
_cell.angle_beta   90.00
_cell.angle_gamma   90.00
#
_symmetry.space_group_name_H-M   'P 1'
#
loop_
_entity.id
_entity.type
_entity.pdbx_description
1 polymer ?
#
loop_
_entity_poly.entity_id
_entity_poly.type
_entity_poly.pdbx_seq_one_letter_code
_entity_poly.pdbx_strand_id
1 'polypeptide(L)'
;MRPMIPFFLVNISLGEQHAGYQCLDFPTIKLSVVGGRPFSCGGDRLFRPKLLSQRYGVDDMSGSVRKIYDAATAAPEEHSVILLAHNGPTGLGSRIDDICGRDWVAGGGDHGDPDLEQAISDL
;
A
#
# COMPACT_ATOMS: atom_id res chain seq x y z
N MET A 1 3.38 -0.09 -33.06
CA MET A 1 2.25 -0.46 -32.20
C MET A 1 2.76 -1.44 -31.16
N ARG A 2 2.89 -1.02 -29.89
CA ARG A 2 3.30 -1.92 -28.80
C ARG A 2 2.03 -2.59 -28.24
N PRO A 3 2.02 -3.91 -28.02
CA PRO A 3 0.81 -4.59 -27.59
C PRO A 3 0.46 -4.11 -26.17
N MET A 4 -0.75 -3.57 -26.06
CA MET A 4 -1.38 -3.08 -24.84
C MET A 4 -1.83 -4.29 -24.00
N ILE A 5 -0.88 -5.03 -23.42
CA ILE A 5 -1.16 -6.28 -22.69
C ILE A 5 -0.81 -6.25 -21.17
N PRO A 6 -0.19 -5.23 -20.54
CA PRO A 6 0.06 -5.31 -19.11
C PRO A 6 -1.11 -4.83 -18.26
N PHE A 7 -2.36 -4.79 -18.73
CA PHE A 7 -3.50 -4.45 -17.84
C PHE A 7 -4.20 -5.68 -17.27
N PHE A 8 -4.22 -6.80 -18.01
CA PHE A 8 -5.16 -7.88 -17.69
C PHE A 8 -4.77 -8.76 -16.47
N LEU A 9 -3.49 -9.03 -16.24
CA LEU A 9 -3.09 -10.14 -15.34
C LEU A 9 -3.15 -9.92 -13.81
N VAL A 10 -3.22 -8.69 -13.28
CA VAL A 10 -3.38 -8.47 -11.82
C VAL A 10 -4.87 -8.42 -11.42
N ASN A 11 -5.74 -8.12 -12.38
CA ASN A 11 -7.17 -7.94 -12.14
C ASN A 11 -7.97 -9.27 -12.15
N ILE A 12 -7.34 -10.40 -12.51
CA ILE A 12 -8.07 -11.66 -12.77
C ILE A 12 -8.53 -12.36 -11.48
N SER A 13 -7.83 -12.15 -10.36
CA SER A 13 -8.16 -12.86 -9.11
C SER A 13 -9.07 -12.08 -8.17
N LEU A 14 -8.96 -10.75 -8.17
CA LEU A 14 -9.74 -9.88 -7.26
C LEU A 14 -10.67 -8.90 -7.99
N GLY A 15 -10.58 -8.73 -9.31
CA GLY A 15 -11.48 -7.87 -10.08
C GLY A 15 -11.65 -6.47 -9.49
N GLU A 16 -12.89 -6.01 -9.46
CA GLU A 16 -13.30 -4.72 -8.89
C GLU A 16 -13.02 -4.60 -7.37
N GLN A 17 -12.68 -5.70 -6.69
CA GLN A 17 -12.29 -5.72 -5.28
C GLN A 17 -10.78 -5.57 -5.06
N HIS A 18 -9.99 -5.33 -6.11
CA HIS A 18 -8.58 -4.96 -5.93
C HIS A 18 -8.47 -3.59 -5.25
N ALA A 19 -7.76 -3.51 -4.12
CA ALA A 19 -7.62 -2.26 -3.36
C ALA A 19 -6.25 -1.58 -3.53
N GLY A 20 -5.27 -2.20 -4.18
CA GLY A 20 -3.89 -1.71 -4.21
C GLY A 20 -3.78 -0.31 -4.81
N TYR A 21 -3.40 0.69 -3.99
CA TYR A 21 -3.44 2.12 -4.33
C TYR A 21 -4.81 2.60 -4.85
N GLN A 22 -5.90 2.01 -4.37
CA GLN A 22 -7.27 2.33 -4.73
C GLN A 22 -8.12 2.50 -3.47
N CYS A 23 -9.20 3.24 -3.60
CA CYS A 23 -10.22 3.41 -2.58
C CYS A 23 -11.48 2.65 -2.99
N LEU A 24 -11.83 1.62 -2.22
CA LEU A 24 -13.07 0.88 -2.36
C LEU A 24 -14.11 1.48 -1.43
N ASP A 25 -15.21 1.96 -2.02
CA ASP A 25 -16.21 2.71 -1.28
C ASP A 25 -17.44 1.86 -0.91
N PHE A 26 -17.91 1.99 0.34
CA PHE A 26 -19.09 1.30 0.87
C PHE A 26 -20.07 2.31 1.52
N PRO A 27 -20.82 3.07 0.71
CA PRO A 27 -21.67 4.17 1.18
C PRO A 27 -22.72 3.78 2.24
N THR A 28 -23.30 2.57 2.12
CA THR A 28 -24.37 2.11 3.01
C THR A 28 -23.92 2.04 4.48
N ILE A 29 -22.64 1.78 4.71
CA ILE A 29 -22.04 1.68 6.06
C ILE A 29 -21.08 2.82 6.37
N LYS A 30 -20.98 3.83 5.49
CA LYS A 30 -20.06 4.97 5.59
C LYS A 30 -18.61 4.53 5.86
N LEU A 31 -18.14 3.62 5.03
CA LEU A 31 -16.81 3.02 5.16
C LEU A 31 -16.11 3.07 3.81
N SER A 32 -14.83 3.39 3.81
CA SER A 32 -13.97 3.25 2.62
C SER A 32 -12.72 2.44 2.99
N VAL A 33 -12.31 1.54 2.11
CA VAL A 33 -11.11 0.71 2.27
C VAL A 33 -10.07 1.16 1.25
N VAL A 34 -8.91 1.57 1.74
CA VAL A 34 -7.82 2.09 0.91
C VAL A 34 -6.66 1.13 0.99
N GLY A 35 -6.23 0.57 -0.14
CA GLY A 35 -5.12 -0.37 -0.14
C GLY A 35 -3.76 0.34 -0.22
N GLY A 36 -2.83 -0.12 0.61
CA GLY A 36 -1.42 0.29 0.59
C GLY A 36 -0.64 -0.25 -0.60
N ARG A 37 0.69 -0.27 -0.48
CA ARG A 37 1.58 -0.70 -1.57
C ARG A 37 1.42 -2.20 -1.90
N PRO A 38 1.06 -2.53 -3.16
CA PRO A 38 1.11 -3.90 -3.67
C PRO A 38 2.53 -4.47 -3.61
N PHE A 39 2.64 -5.77 -3.33
CA PHE A 39 3.91 -6.49 -3.26
C PHE A 39 4.87 -6.02 -2.15
N SER A 40 4.43 -5.18 -1.21
CA SER A 40 5.25 -4.82 -0.07
C SER A 40 5.72 -6.07 0.68
N CYS A 41 7.00 -6.09 1.06
CA CYS A 41 7.56 -7.04 2.03
C CYS A 41 8.14 -6.31 3.25
N GLY A 42 7.79 -5.03 3.44
CA GLY A 42 8.30 -4.19 4.51
C GLY A 42 9.62 -3.50 4.15
N GLY A 43 10.00 -2.52 4.95
CA GLY A 43 11.23 -1.76 4.82
C GLY A 43 11.23 -0.70 3.71
N ASP A 44 12.39 -0.09 3.49
CA ASP A 44 12.58 1.13 2.69
C ASP A 44 12.78 0.88 1.18
N ARG A 45 12.50 -0.34 0.69
CA ARG A 45 12.77 -0.73 -0.70
C ARG A 45 11.51 -1.20 -1.41
N LEU A 46 11.34 -0.72 -2.64
CA LEU A 46 10.32 -1.25 -3.54
C LEU A 46 10.65 -2.68 -3.97
N PHE A 47 9.77 -3.61 -3.64
CA PHE A 47 9.82 -4.96 -4.18
C PHE A 47 9.17 -5.01 -5.57
N ARG A 48 9.81 -5.72 -6.52
CA ARG A 48 9.36 -5.81 -7.93
C ARG A 48 9.10 -4.43 -8.59
N PRO A 49 10.09 -3.50 -8.60
CA PRO A 49 9.88 -2.12 -9.09
C PRO A 49 9.40 -2.05 -10.55
N LYS A 50 9.84 -2.97 -11.42
CA LYS A 50 9.34 -3.05 -12.81
C LYS A 50 7.84 -3.32 -12.88
N LEU A 51 7.30 -4.14 -11.96
CA LEU A 51 5.88 -4.46 -11.93
C LEU A 51 5.07 -3.31 -11.33
N LEU A 52 5.57 -2.69 -10.26
CA LEU A 52 4.98 -1.49 -9.67
C LEU A 52 4.88 -0.34 -10.68
N SER A 53 5.97 -0.06 -11.39
CA SER A 53 6.02 0.92 -12.47
C SER A 53 5.01 0.61 -13.58
N GLN A 54 5.04 -0.61 -14.13
CA GLN A 54 4.17 -0.99 -15.26
C GLN A 54 2.68 -1.06 -14.92
N ARG A 55 2.32 -1.40 -13.68
CA ARG A 55 0.92 -1.64 -13.27
C ARG A 55 0.30 -0.45 -12.54
N TYR A 56 1.09 0.26 -11.76
CA TYR A 56 0.60 1.31 -10.86
C TYR A 56 1.23 2.67 -11.14
N GLY A 57 2.25 2.74 -12.01
CA GLY A 57 2.97 4.00 -12.30
C GLY A 57 3.78 4.49 -11.11
N VAL A 58 4.28 3.58 -10.27
CA VAL A 58 5.10 3.89 -9.08
C VAL A 58 6.54 3.45 -9.34
N ASP A 59 7.44 4.43 -9.40
CA ASP A 59 8.87 4.21 -9.67
C ASP A 59 9.76 4.37 -8.42
N ASP A 60 9.25 5.04 -7.38
CA ASP A 60 9.97 5.31 -6.13
C ASP A 60 9.01 5.36 -4.92
N MET A 61 9.59 5.46 -3.72
CA MET A 61 8.84 5.52 -2.46
C MET A 61 7.91 6.73 -2.40
N SER A 62 8.36 7.89 -2.90
CA SER A 62 7.55 9.12 -2.91
C SER A 62 6.31 8.98 -3.79
N GLY A 63 6.43 8.30 -4.94
CA GLY A 63 5.30 7.93 -5.79
C GLY A 63 4.33 6.99 -5.09
N SER A 64 4.85 6.08 -4.25
CA SER A 64 4.04 5.20 -3.40
C SER A 64 3.24 5.99 -2.35
N VAL A 65 3.91 6.90 -1.62
CA VAL A 65 3.28 7.80 -0.64
C VAL A 65 2.12 8.54 -1.28
N ARG A 66 2.39 9.22 -2.41
CA ARG A 66 1.37 9.99 -3.13
C ARG A 66 0.19 9.12 -3.55
N LYS A 67 0.43 7.91 -4.03
CA LYS A 67 -0.65 6.99 -4.44
C LYS A 67 -1.55 6.57 -3.27
N ILE A 68 -0.97 6.30 -2.10
CA ILE A 68 -1.73 5.95 -0.90
C ILE A 68 -2.52 7.18 -0.41
N TYR A 69 -1.87 8.34 -0.35
CA TYR A 69 -2.47 9.60 0.06
C TYR A 69 -3.64 10.01 -0.84
N ASP A 70 -3.44 10.00 -2.16
CA ASP A 70 -4.47 10.34 -3.15
C ASP A 70 -5.67 9.37 -3.04
N ALA A 71 -5.43 8.08 -2.78
CA ALA A 71 -6.49 7.11 -2.59
C ALA A 71 -7.26 7.36 -1.27
N ALA A 72 -6.56 7.68 -0.19
CA ALA A 72 -7.17 7.96 1.10
C ALA A 72 -8.00 9.26 1.09
N THR A 73 -7.49 10.32 0.47
CA THR A 73 -8.21 11.61 0.33
C THR A 73 -9.37 11.55 -0.67
N ALA A 74 -9.43 10.52 -1.52
CA ALA A 74 -10.59 10.27 -2.38
C ALA A 74 -11.79 9.67 -1.63
N ALA A 75 -11.61 9.21 -0.37
CA ALA A 75 -12.72 8.74 0.44
C ALA A 75 -13.66 9.91 0.82
N PRO A 76 -15.00 9.70 0.85
CA PRO A 76 -15.93 10.73 1.30
C PRO A 76 -15.65 11.18 2.75
N GLU A 77 -15.81 12.47 3.05
CA GLU A 77 -15.48 13.06 4.36
C GLU A 77 -16.26 12.40 5.52
N GLU A 78 -17.47 11.91 5.27
CA GLU A 78 -18.31 11.26 6.29
C GLU A 78 -17.96 9.78 6.51
N HIS A 79 -17.01 9.23 5.75
CA HIS A 79 -16.64 7.83 5.83
C HIS A 79 -15.50 7.59 6.82
N SER A 80 -15.59 6.49 7.55
CA SER A 80 -14.41 5.94 8.22
C SER A 80 -13.49 5.29 7.18
N VAL A 81 -12.19 5.57 7.24
CA VAL A 81 -11.20 4.99 6.32
C VAL A 81 -10.45 3.85 7.00
N ILE A 82 -10.43 2.69 6.35
CA ILE A 82 -9.56 1.57 6.73
C ILE A 82 -8.42 1.48 5.73
N LEU A 83 -7.19 1.62 6.22
CA LEU A 83 -6.00 1.31 5.44
C LEU A 83 -5.72 -0.20 5.47
N LEU A 84 -5.67 -0.83 4.30
CA LEU A 84 -5.39 -2.24 4.13
C LEU A 84 -4.02 -2.43 3.48
N ALA A 85 -3.05 -2.94 4.22
CA ALA A 85 -1.70 -3.19 3.74
C ALA A 85 -1.18 -4.55 4.17
N HIS A 86 -0.18 -5.06 3.44
CA HIS A 86 0.46 -6.34 3.79
C HIS A 86 1.39 -6.20 5.00
N ASN A 87 2.11 -5.07 5.08
CA ASN A 87 2.89 -4.67 6.26
C ASN A 87 2.28 -3.40 6.85
N GLY A 88 2.38 -3.24 8.16
CA GLY A 88 2.00 -2.01 8.83
C GLY A 88 3.00 -0.88 8.57
N PRO A 89 2.69 0.35 9.00
CA PRO A 89 3.62 1.48 8.87
C PRO A 89 4.87 1.25 9.72
N THR A 90 5.98 1.84 9.30
CA THR A 90 7.16 1.99 10.16
C THR A 90 6.78 2.75 11.44
N GLY A 91 7.53 2.54 12.52
CA GLY A 91 7.28 3.06 13.87
C GLY A 91 6.66 2.03 14.82
N LEU A 92 6.20 0.89 14.30
CA LEU A 92 5.56 -0.19 15.05
C LEU A 92 6.44 -1.44 15.19
N GLY A 93 7.75 -1.34 14.89
CA GLY A 93 8.70 -2.44 14.93
C GLY A 93 9.87 -2.22 15.88
N SER A 94 9.64 -1.57 17.02
CA SER A 94 10.69 -1.21 18.00
C SER A 94 11.49 -2.42 18.51
N ARG A 95 10.85 -3.59 18.54
CA ARG A 95 11.43 -4.89 18.86
C ARG A 95 11.28 -5.82 17.67
N ILE A 96 12.12 -6.84 17.62
CA ILE A 96 12.09 -7.84 16.55
C ILE A 96 10.79 -8.65 16.51
N ASP A 97 10.13 -8.81 17.66
CA ASP A 97 8.89 -9.56 17.86
C ASP A 97 7.62 -8.68 17.82
N ASP A 98 7.77 -7.39 17.52
CA ASP A 98 6.63 -6.49 17.31
C ASP A 98 5.92 -6.79 15.97
N ILE A 99 4.71 -6.27 15.80
CA ILE A 99 3.88 -6.53 14.60
C ILE A 99 4.55 -6.11 13.28
N CYS A 100 5.38 -5.06 13.31
CA CYS A 100 6.19 -4.62 12.17
C CYS A 100 7.69 -4.89 12.39
N GLY A 101 8.03 -5.75 13.35
CA GLY A 101 9.40 -6.17 13.65
C GLY A 101 9.91 -7.23 12.67
N ARG A 102 11.24 -7.33 12.56
CA ARG A 102 11.93 -8.33 11.73
C ARG A 102 12.74 -9.30 12.57
N ASP A 103 12.15 -10.42 12.95
CA ASP A 103 12.79 -11.47 13.77
C ASP A 103 13.66 -12.47 12.99
N TRP A 104 13.53 -12.55 11.67
CA TRP A 104 14.27 -13.50 10.84
C TRP A 104 15.68 -13.03 10.44
N VAL A 105 16.15 -11.88 10.92
CA VAL A 105 17.51 -11.38 10.70
C VAL A 105 18.12 -10.91 12.01
N ALA A 106 19.35 -11.34 12.31
CA ALA A 106 20.08 -10.86 13.48
C ALA A 106 20.25 -9.33 13.45
N GLY A 107 19.89 -8.66 14.55
CA GLY A 107 19.87 -7.20 14.60
C GLY A 107 18.78 -6.57 13.73
N GLY A 108 17.74 -7.34 13.38
CA GLY A 108 16.51 -6.79 12.85
C GLY A 108 15.85 -5.83 13.83
N GLY A 109 14.82 -5.14 13.35
CA GLY A 109 14.11 -4.11 14.07
C GLY A 109 12.93 -3.71 13.21
N ASP A 110 12.69 -2.42 13.10
CA ASP A 110 11.56 -1.93 12.34
C ASP A 110 11.65 -2.30 10.85
N HIS A 111 10.60 -2.95 10.38
CA HIS A 111 10.42 -3.40 9.02
C HIS A 111 9.03 -3.07 8.49
N GLY A 112 8.36 -2.09 9.10
CA GLY A 112 7.16 -1.49 8.54
C GLY A 112 7.44 -0.78 7.20
N ASP A 113 6.36 -0.31 6.59
CA ASP A 113 6.35 0.42 5.33
C ASP A 113 6.48 1.93 5.58
N PRO A 114 7.61 2.57 5.19
CA PRO A 114 7.80 4.01 5.42
C PRO A 114 6.89 4.89 4.56
N ASP A 115 6.47 4.41 3.39
CA ASP A 115 5.50 5.13 2.56
C ASP A 115 4.10 5.11 3.16
N LEU A 116 3.73 4.03 3.84
CA LEU A 116 2.46 3.96 4.56
C LEU A 116 2.48 4.88 5.78
N GLU A 117 3.59 4.89 6.55
CA GLU A 117 3.79 5.83 7.65
C GLU A 117 3.67 7.29 7.18
N GLN A 118 4.39 7.65 6.12
CA GLN A 118 4.37 9.01 5.60
C GLN A 118 3.00 9.39 5.05
N ALA A 119 2.35 8.52 4.28
CA ALA A 119 1.02 8.79 3.75
C ALA A 119 -0.01 9.01 4.89
N ILE A 120 0.07 8.24 5.98
CA ILE A 120 -0.77 8.45 7.17
C ILE A 120 -0.48 9.79 7.83
N SER A 121 0.79 10.16 7.94
CA SER A 121 1.22 11.41 8.59
C SER A 121 0.81 12.66 7.80
N ASP A 122 0.64 12.53 6.48
CA ASP A 122 0.26 13.62 5.57
C ASP A 122 -1.27 13.85 5.50
N LEU A 123 -2.09 12.91 5.99
CA LEU A 123 -3.57 12.99 6.03
C LEU A 123 -4.08 13.96 7.10
#